data_AF-A0A537T856-F1
#
_entry.id   AF-A0A537T856-F1
#
_cell.length_a   1.000
_cell.length_b   1.000
_cell.length_c   1.000
_cell.angle_alpha   90.00
_cell.angle_beta   90.00
_cell.angle_gamma   90.00
#
_symmetry.space_group_name_H-M   'P 1'
#
loop_
_entity.id
_entity.type
_entity.pdbx_description
1 polymer ?
#
loop_
_entity_poly.entity_id
_entity_poly.type
_entity_poly.pdbx_seq_one_letter_code
_entity_poly.pdbx_strand_id
1 'polypeptide(L)'
;MKWLTKLVWILGAVAVFGVARGGHELPIYPSFYPHEIDIRSLAPEEAAPALREGKIQAYIGRGLSLSRAPGAEIRAVESLGSFILVRANPSSPRAQNDACAVAGTVMRALASQDDFVAHPYPVTPFHGDYLHHADLAAAASARLAQTPADNLKIAARGRLAQLHPEWSVRDADWDVEVAEVDAAELVASAMFSMNGWLAPPWVRTGWFQAERLLADNASEPDRMQRIQSDAQRLKRGDYTSLVERINLERELVSLLTADCRKIVAGYTIKREYVNVEFSAGIENIGYDSLAGLHSPIFIRTVKLKDFPWNGWLALGIDANPAAAWNPIGGMTDPFGRLMGFAVGDPALLPSPYEAGWMLNRISDLPAGR
;
A
#
# COMPACT_ATOMS: atom_id res chain seq x y z
N MET A 1 16.05 -56.96 -53.95
CA MET A 1 16.86 -55.94 -53.22
C MET A 1 16.32 -54.51 -53.33
N LYS A 2 15.98 -53.98 -54.52
CA LYS A 2 15.49 -52.59 -54.68
C LYS A 2 14.18 -52.23 -53.97
N TRP A 3 13.31 -53.21 -53.69
CA TRP A 3 12.05 -52.99 -52.97
C TRP A 3 12.21 -52.90 -51.45
N LEU A 4 13.12 -53.67 -50.86
CA LEU A 4 13.41 -53.58 -49.43
C LEU A 4 14.05 -52.24 -49.06
N THR A 5 14.91 -51.69 -49.91
CA THR A 5 15.52 -50.38 -49.68
C THR A 5 14.47 -49.26 -49.71
N LYS A 6 13.48 -49.34 -50.61
CA LYS A 6 12.37 -48.36 -50.67
C LYS A 6 11.45 -48.48 -49.46
N LEU A 7 11.19 -49.69 -48.96
CA LEU A 7 10.37 -49.89 -47.77
C LEU A 7 11.04 -49.33 -46.50
N VAL A 8 12.36 -49.49 -46.37
CA VAL A 8 13.14 -48.93 -45.24
C VAL A 8 13.18 -47.40 -45.28
N TRP A 9 13.28 -46.78 -46.45
CA TRP A 9 13.20 -45.32 -46.59
C TRP A 9 11.79 -44.77 -46.32
N ILE A 10 10.73 -45.48 -46.71
CA ILE A 10 9.35 -45.07 -46.41
C ILE A 10 9.04 -45.23 -44.92
N LEU A 11 9.45 -46.33 -44.28
CA LEU A 11 9.29 -46.53 -42.83
C LEU A 11 10.14 -45.54 -42.02
N GLY A 12 11.35 -45.22 -42.47
CA GLY A 12 12.18 -44.17 -41.88
C GLY A 12 11.58 -42.77 -42.02
N ALA A 13 10.95 -42.46 -43.16
CA ALA A 13 10.27 -41.18 -43.36
C ALA A 13 8.98 -41.07 -42.51
N VAL A 14 8.20 -42.13 -42.37
CA VAL A 14 6.99 -42.14 -41.52
C VAL A 14 7.35 -42.02 -40.03
N ALA A 15 8.49 -42.57 -39.60
CA ALA A 15 8.98 -42.42 -38.22
C ALA A 15 9.45 -40.99 -37.88
N VAL A 16 9.78 -40.15 -38.87
CA VAL A 16 10.15 -38.73 -38.65
C VAL A 16 8.91 -37.81 -38.59
N PHE A 17 7.79 -38.19 -39.22
CA PHE A 17 6.55 -37.40 -39.18
C PHE A 17 5.58 -37.78 -38.06
N GLY A 18 5.78 -38.95 -37.44
CA GLY A 18 5.06 -39.38 -36.25
C GLY A 18 5.76 -38.97 -34.97
N VAL A 19 6.10 -37.68 -34.79
CA VAL A 19 6.33 -37.18 -33.44
C VAL A 19 4.96 -37.24 -32.76
N ALA A 20 4.68 -38.34 -32.06
CA ALA A 20 3.68 -38.32 -31.01
C ALA A 20 4.12 -37.21 -30.07
N ARG A 21 3.58 -36.01 -30.27
CA ARG A 21 3.64 -34.94 -29.28
C ARG A 21 2.75 -35.42 -28.14
N GLY A 22 3.31 -36.29 -27.30
CA GLY A 22 2.93 -36.33 -25.91
C GLY A 22 3.30 -34.97 -25.36
N GLY A 23 2.39 -34.02 -25.49
CA GLY A 23 2.44 -32.83 -24.67
C GLY A 23 2.28 -33.32 -23.24
N HIS A 24 3.38 -33.52 -22.53
CA HIS A 24 3.39 -33.04 -21.16
C HIS A 24 3.33 -31.53 -21.28
N GLU A 25 2.13 -31.00 -21.34
CA GLU A 25 1.94 -29.69 -20.78
C GLU A 25 2.21 -29.82 -19.28
N LEU A 26 3.46 -29.60 -18.91
CA LEU A 26 3.77 -28.90 -17.68
C LEU A 26 4.01 -27.45 -18.11
N PRO A 27 2.96 -26.65 -18.33
CA PRO A 27 3.15 -25.23 -18.24
C PRO A 27 3.47 -25.03 -16.75
N ILE A 28 4.68 -24.62 -16.44
CA ILE A 28 4.85 -23.86 -15.22
C ILE A 28 3.81 -22.75 -15.32
N TYR A 29 2.71 -22.85 -14.55
CA TYR A 29 1.83 -21.75 -14.23
C TYR A 29 2.36 -21.22 -12.91
N PRO A 30 3.33 -20.28 -12.91
CA PRO A 30 3.83 -19.71 -11.67
C PRO A 30 2.78 -18.79 -11.01
N SER A 31 1.62 -18.63 -11.64
CA SER A 31 0.46 -17.93 -11.12
C SER A 31 -0.48 -18.94 -10.46
N PHE A 32 -0.50 -18.94 -9.12
CA PHE A 32 -1.61 -19.48 -8.33
C PHE A 32 -2.82 -18.56 -8.57
N TYR A 33 -3.51 -18.73 -9.70
CA TYR A 33 -4.64 -17.91 -10.07
C TYR A 33 -5.93 -18.70 -9.82
N PRO A 34 -6.77 -18.30 -8.86
CA PRO A 34 -8.08 -18.92 -8.67
C PRO A 34 -8.83 -18.98 -10.00
N HIS A 35 -9.46 -20.12 -10.29
CA HIS A 35 -10.29 -20.25 -11.49
C HIS A 35 -11.58 -19.43 -11.40
N GLU A 36 -12.02 -19.13 -10.18
CA GLU A 36 -13.13 -18.22 -9.90
C GLU A 36 -12.75 -17.29 -8.75
N ILE A 37 -13.11 -16.01 -8.89
CA ILE A 37 -12.97 -15.00 -7.85
C ILE A 37 -14.35 -14.37 -7.65
N ASP A 38 -14.90 -14.55 -6.46
CA ASP A 38 -16.13 -13.91 -6.01
C ASP A 38 -15.79 -12.74 -5.08
N ILE A 39 -16.30 -11.54 -5.37
CA ILE A 39 -16.08 -10.34 -4.57
C ILE A 39 -17.43 -9.84 -4.08
N ARG A 40 -17.59 -9.75 -2.76
CA ARG A 40 -18.83 -9.32 -2.11
C ARG A 40 -18.58 -8.10 -1.24
N SER A 41 -19.46 -7.10 -1.35
CA SER A 41 -19.52 -6.04 -0.35
C SER A 41 -20.08 -6.63 0.93
N LEU A 42 -19.33 -6.54 2.03
CA LEU A 42 -19.71 -7.06 3.35
C LEU A 42 -19.38 -6.00 4.40
N ALA A 43 -20.33 -5.75 5.31
CA ALA A 43 -20.05 -4.92 6.46
C ALA A 43 -19.07 -5.64 7.41
N PRO A 44 -18.23 -4.91 8.18
CA PRO A 44 -17.27 -5.53 9.11
C PRO A 44 -17.89 -6.54 10.08
N GLU A 45 -19.11 -6.27 10.56
CA GLU A 45 -19.87 -7.14 11.46
C GLU A 45 -20.29 -8.48 10.82
N GLU A 46 -20.50 -8.50 9.50
CA GLU A 46 -20.87 -9.70 8.73
C GLU A 46 -19.64 -10.50 8.27
N ALA A 47 -18.51 -9.81 8.09
CA ALA A 47 -17.28 -10.43 7.62
C ALA A 47 -16.64 -11.37 8.64
N ALA A 48 -16.71 -11.06 9.94
CA ALA A 48 -16.14 -11.90 10.99
C ALA A 48 -16.70 -13.34 11.02
N PRO A 49 -18.03 -13.57 11.05
CA PRO A 49 -18.57 -14.92 10.94
C PRO A 49 -18.31 -15.55 9.57
N ALA A 50 -18.38 -14.78 8.48
CA ALA A 50 -18.09 -15.32 7.13
C ALA A 50 -16.67 -15.87 6.99
N LEU A 51 -15.67 -15.17 7.57
CA LEU A 51 -14.28 -15.66 7.64
C LEU A 51 -14.17 -16.93 8.47
N ARG A 52 -14.81 -16.98 9.65
CA ARG A 52 -14.73 -18.15 10.55
C ARG A 52 -15.38 -19.39 9.97
N GLU A 53 -16.45 -19.23 9.20
CA GLU A 53 -17.19 -20.32 8.57
C GLU A 53 -16.60 -20.71 7.20
N GLY A 54 -15.48 -20.11 6.78
CA GLY A 54 -14.85 -20.39 5.49
C GLY A 54 -15.70 -19.94 4.28
N LYS A 55 -16.69 -19.07 4.48
CA LYS A 55 -17.54 -18.52 3.40
C LYS A 55 -16.81 -17.46 2.57
N ILE A 56 -15.80 -16.83 3.16
CA ILE A 56 -14.81 -15.99 2.47
C ILE A 56 -13.41 -16.38 2.97
N GLN A 57 -12.42 -16.31 2.09
CA GLN A 57 -11.02 -16.57 2.41
C GLN A 57 -10.29 -15.34 2.90
N ALA A 58 -10.73 -14.14 2.51
CA ALA A 58 -10.13 -12.88 2.96
C ALA A 58 -11.16 -11.76 3.09
N TYR A 59 -10.91 -10.85 4.01
CA TYR A 59 -11.62 -9.57 4.13
C TYR A 59 -10.66 -8.41 3.89
N ILE A 60 -11.04 -7.54 2.96
CA ILE A 60 -10.28 -6.40 2.45
C ILE A 60 -10.95 -5.12 2.95
N GLY A 61 -10.17 -4.19 3.48
CA GLY A 61 -10.71 -2.97 4.08
C GLY A 61 -10.48 -2.88 5.58
N ARG A 62 -11.15 -1.94 6.24
CA ARG A 62 -10.84 -1.56 7.63
C ARG A 62 -11.97 -1.99 8.56
N GLY A 63 -11.72 -1.85 9.87
CA GLY A 63 -12.77 -1.91 10.88
C GLY A 63 -13.23 -3.31 11.28
N LEU A 64 -12.70 -4.38 10.69
CA LEU A 64 -12.96 -5.72 11.18
C LEU A 64 -12.33 -5.91 12.57
N SER A 65 -13.17 -5.88 13.59
CA SER A 65 -12.77 -6.23 14.95
C SER A 65 -13.18 -7.67 15.25
N LEU A 66 -12.19 -8.50 15.55
CA LEU A 66 -12.44 -9.84 16.04
C LEU A 66 -12.63 -9.77 17.56
N SER A 67 -13.87 -9.93 18.02
CA SER A 67 -14.29 -9.88 19.44
C SER A 67 -13.59 -10.91 20.36
N ARG A 68 -12.80 -11.82 19.79
CA ARG A 68 -11.85 -12.70 20.46
C ARG A 68 -10.60 -12.74 19.59
N ALA A 69 -9.42 -12.89 20.20
CA ALA A 69 -8.18 -13.14 19.47
C ALA A 69 -8.43 -14.20 18.39
N PRO A 70 -8.00 -13.96 17.14
CA PRO A 70 -8.24 -14.89 16.06
C PRO A 70 -7.75 -16.29 16.48
N GLY A 71 -8.59 -17.31 16.30
CA GLY A 71 -8.14 -18.70 16.44
C GLY A 71 -7.01 -18.99 15.45
N ALA A 72 -6.36 -20.15 15.57
CA ALA A 72 -5.26 -20.53 14.68
C ALA A 72 -5.62 -20.50 13.18
N GLU A 73 -6.93 -20.56 12.88
CA GLU A 73 -7.53 -20.52 11.54
C GLU A 73 -7.53 -19.14 10.88
N ILE A 74 -7.37 -18.04 11.62
CA ILE A 74 -7.43 -16.68 11.06
C ILE A 74 -6.10 -15.98 11.30
N ARG A 75 -5.54 -15.39 10.25
CA ARG A 75 -4.30 -14.59 10.35
C ARG A 75 -4.54 -13.18 9.86
N ALA A 76 -3.79 -12.25 10.43
CA ALA A 76 -3.76 -10.87 9.98
C ALA A 76 -2.57 -10.64 9.04
N VAL A 77 -2.80 -9.80 8.04
CA VAL A 77 -1.78 -9.14 7.24
C VAL A 77 -1.73 -7.68 7.66
N GLU A 78 -0.53 -7.16 7.88
CA GLU A 78 -0.33 -5.78 8.31
C GLU A 78 0.22 -4.94 7.15
N SER A 79 -0.41 -3.79 6.91
CA SER A 79 0.04 -2.77 5.96
C SER A 79 -0.11 -1.39 6.60
N LEU A 80 0.49 -0.38 5.96
CA LEU A 80 0.31 1.02 6.37
C LEU A 80 -1.17 1.39 6.25
N GLY A 81 -1.77 1.83 7.36
CA GLY A 81 -3.17 2.28 7.37
C GLY A 81 -3.28 3.73 6.93
N SER A 82 -3.01 4.64 7.85
CA SER A 82 -3.13 6.08 7.61
C SER A 82 -1.96 6.83 8.21
N PHE A 83 -1.58 7.94 7.59
CA PHE A 83 -0.76 8.95 8.23
C PHE A 83 -1.62 9.80 9.17
N ILE A 84 -1.10 10.09 10.35
CA ILE A 84 -1.70 11.06 11.27
C ILE A 84 -0.92 12.37 11.14
N LEU A 85 -1.59 13.38 10.59
CA LEU A 85 -1.06 14.72 10.44
C LEU A 85 -1.47 15.59 11.62
N VAL A 86 -0.53 16.39 12.11
CA VAL A 86 -0.76 17.42 13.13
C VAL A 86 -0.43 18.76 12.51
N ARG A 87 -1.41 19.67 12.52
CA ARG A 87 -1.28 21.01 11.95
C ARG A 87 -1.62 22.07 13.00
N ALA A 88 -0.68 22.95 13.29
CA ALA A 88 -0.87 24.04 14.23
C ALA A 88 -1.73 25.16 13.59
N ASN A 89 -2.61 25.77 14.39
CA ASN A 89 -3.39 26.93 13.93
C ASN A 89 -2.46 28.14 13.79
N PRO A 90 -2.30 28.75 12.60
CA PRO A 90 -1.46 29.94 12.45
C PRO A 90 -1.95 31.13 13.29
N SER A 91 -3.23 31.17 13.67
CA SER A 91 -3.80 32.21 14.52
C SER A 91 -3.72 31.90 16.02
N SER A 92 -3.28 30.71 16.44
CA SER A 92 -3.13 30.39 17.86
C SER A 92 -1.85 31.00 18.43
N PRO A 93 -1.93 31.82 19.51
CA PRO A 93 -0.75 32.35 20.18
C PRO A 93 0.20 31.25 20.71
N ARG A 94 -0.35 30.10 21.12
CA ARG A 94 0.45 28.95 21.58
C ARG A 94 1.27 28.35 20.45
N ALA A 95 0.63 28.13 19.30
CA ALA A 95 1.27 27.63 18.10
C ALA A 95 2.33 28.60 17.52
N GLN A 96 2.11 29.91 17.65
CA GLN A 96 3.08 30.92 17.23
C GLN A 96 4.34 30.93 18.10
N ASN A 97 4.17 30.72 19.41
CA ASN A 97 5.28 30.72 20.36
C ASN A 97 6.13 29.45 20.27
N ASP A 98 5.49 28.27 20.23
CA ASP A 98 6.19 26.99 20.19
C ASP A 98 5.36 25.89 19.49
N ALA A 99 5.42 25.87 18.16
CA ALA A 99 4.75 24.85 17.35
C ALA A 99 5.26 23.42 17.64
N CYS A 100 6.52 23.25 18.08
CA CYS A 100 7.07 21.93 18.36
C CYS A 100 6.55 21.38 19.69
N ALA A 101 6.43 22.19 20.73
CA ALA A 101 5.79 21.79 21.99
C ALA A 101 4.31 21.45 21.80
N VAL A 102 3.60 22.23 20.99
CA VAL A 102 2.20 21.95 20.60
C VAL A 102 2.10 20.59 19.90
N ALA A 103 2.92 20.36 18.87
CA ALA A 103 2.91 19.10 18.13
C ALA A 103 3.29 17.90 19.02
N GLY A 104 4.34 18.03 19.85
CA GLY A 104 4.79 16.99 20.77
C GLY A 104 3.75 16.62 21.84
N THR A 105 2.91 17.58 22.25
CA THR A 105 1.80 17.34 23.17
C THR A 105 0.73 16.46 22.54
N VAL A 106 0.31 16.79 21.31
CA VAL A 106 -0.66 15.97 20.56
C VAL A 106 -0.12 14.57 20.32
N MET A 107 1.16 14.45 19.94
CA MET A 107 1.75 13.13 19.74
C MET A 107 1.71 12.26 20.98
N ARG A 108 1.95 12.82 22.16
CA ARG A 108 1.85 12.06 23.42
C ARG A 108 0.42 11.63 23.74
N ALA A 109 -0.56 12.46 23.41
CA ALA A 109 -1.97 12.10 23.53
C ALA A 109 -2.38 11.00 22.53
N LEU A 110 -1.81 11.00 21.32
CA LEU A 110 -2.00 9.94 20.32
C LEU A 110 -1.27 8.65 20.71
N ALA A 111 -0.06 8.74 21.27
CA ALA A 111 0.77 7.60 21.67
C ALA A 111 0.16 6.74 22.78
N SER A 112 -0.87 7.21 23.48
CA SER A 112 -1.63 6.41 24.45
C SER A 112 -2.72 5.54 23.81
N GLN A 113 -2.85 5.54 22.49
CA GLN A 113 -3.87 4.78 21.75
C GLN A 113 -3.27 3.50 21.14
N ASP A 114 -4.00 2.39 21.21
CA ASP A 114 -3.50 1.05 20.82
C ASP A 114 -3.24 0.89 19.31
N ASP A 115 -3.94 1.64 18.46
CA ASP A 115 -3.85 1.53 16.99
C ASP A 115 -2.89 2.55 16.35
N PHE A 116 -2.22 3.38 17.16
CA PHE A 116 -1.32 4.43 16.70
C PHE A 116 0.15 4.11 16.99
N VAL A 117 1.00 4.27 15.98
CA VAL A 117 2.45 4.17 16.11
C VAL A 117 3.05 5.57 16.04
N ALA A 118 3.58 6.05 17.17
CA ALA A 118 4.31 7.30 17.25
C ALA A 118 5.57 7.25 16.38
N HIS A 119 5.58 8.03 15.30
CA HIS A 119 6.67 8.05 14.32
C HIS A 119 6.66 9.41 13.61
N PRO A 120 7.27 10.45 14.20
CA PRO A 120 7.20 11.82 13.71
C PRO A 120 8.02 12.11 12.46
N TYR A 121 7.91 11.22 11.47
CA TYR A 121 8.65 11.28 10.23
C TYR A 121 7.80 10.69 9.10
N PRO A 122 7.71 11.33 7.93
CA PRO A 122 6.79 10.89 6.88
C PRO A 122 7.19 9.58 6.18
N VAL A 123 8.48 9.21 6.21
CA VAL A 123 8.96 7.92 5.70
C VAL A 123 8.88 6.88 6.81
N THR A 124 7.95 5.94 6.68
CA THR A 124 7.69 4.87 7.66
C THR A 124 8.41 3.56 7.30
N PRO A 125 8.56 2.61 8.24
CA PRO A 125 9.10 1.27 7.95
C PRO A 125 8.36 0.45 6.88
N PHE A 126 7.15 0.84 6.49
CA PHE A 126 6.41 0.22 5.37
C PHE A 126 6.92 0.66 3.99
N HIS A 127 7.80 1.67 3.93
CA HIS A 127 8.41 2.14 2.69
C HIS A 127 9.77 1.50 2.44
N GLY A 128 10.03 1.11 1.18
CA GLY A 128 11.32 0.51 0.81
C GLY A 128 12.52 1.45 0.96
N ASP A 129 12.32 2.77 0.92
CA ASP A 129 13.35 3.79 1.13
C ASP A 129 13.62 4.11 2.62
N TYR A 130 12.89 3.50 3.57
CA TYR A 130 13.03 3.83 5.00
C TYR A 130 14.45 3.69 5.56
N LEU A 131 15.21 2.67 5.12
CA LEU A 131 16.58 2.47 5.62
C LEU A 131 17.49 3.65 5.32
N HIS A 132 17.20 4.42 4.27
CA HIS A 132 17.92 5.65 3.94
C HIS A 132 17.51 6.85 4.79
N HIS A 133 16.54 6.70 5.70
CA HIS A 133 15.96 7.78 6.50
C HIS A 133 15.93 7.47 8.00
N ALA A 134 16.33 6.26 8.43
CA ALA A 134 16.15 5.79 9.81
C ALA A 134 16.81 6.72 10.86
N ASP A 135 17.96 7.31 10.54
CA ASP A 135 18.65 8.29 11.38
C ASP A 135 17.88 9.63 11.47
N LEU A 136 17.31 10.10 10.35
CA LEU A 136 16.49 11.31 10.31
C LEU A 136 15.17 11.12 11.07
N ALA A 137 14.57 9.93 10.98
CA ALA A 137 13.39 9.56 11.76
C ALA A 137 13.70 9.54 13.27
N ALA A 138 14.83 8.95 13.67
CA ALA A 138 15.27 8.97 15.06
C ALA A 138 15.53 10.42 15.57
N ALA A 139 16.16 11.26 14.76
CA ALA A 139 16.38 12.67 15.09
C ALA A 139 15.06 13.45 15.24
N ALA A 140 14.07 13.18 14.38
CA ALA A 140 12.74 13.79 14.48
C ALA A 140 12.00 13.40 15.77
N SER A 141 12.10 12.13 16.17
CA SER A 141 11.57 11.65 17.47
C SER A 141 12.21 12.36 18.65
N ALA A 142 13.53 12.52 18.64
CA ALA A 142 14.25 13.25 19.68
C ALA A 142 13.84 14.72 19.76
N ARG A 143 13.59 15.38 18.61
CA ARG A 143 13.15 16.78 18.55
C ARG A 143 11.81 17.02 19.26
N LEU A 144 10.89 16.06 19.22
CA LEU A 144 9.54 16.19 19.80
C LEU A 144 9.42 15.65 21.23
N ALA A 145 10.51 15.14 21.81
CA ALA A 145 10.55 14.71 23.21
C ALA A 145 10.58 15.89 24.23
N GLN A 146 10.36 17.12 23.77
CA GLN A 146 10.37 18.34 24.58
C GLN A 146 9.14 18.48 25.49
N THR A 147 9.21 19.46 26.41
CA THR A 147 8.18 19.75 27.42
C THR A 147 6.81 20.00 26.77
N PRO A 148 5.74 19.37 27.28
CA PRO A 148 4.37 19.63 26.81
C PRO A 148 3.94 21.08 26.93
N ALA A 149 3.07 21.47 26.01
CA ALA A 149 2.15 22.56 26.21
C ALA A 149 0.95 22.07 27.04
N ASP A 150 0.51 22.88 28.01
CA ASP A 150 -0.64 22.56 28.84
C ASP A 150 -1.96 23.07 28.21
N ASN A 151 -3.06 22.35 28.47
CA ASN A 151 -4.44 22.76 28.14
C ASN A 151 -4.65 23.16 26.66
N LEU A 152 -4.18 22.32 25.75
CA LEU A 152 -4.25 22.51 24.31
C LEU A 152 -5.65 22.20 23.77
N LYS A 153 -6.20 23.08 22.91
CA LYS A 153 -7.46 22.84 22.21
C LYS A 153 -7.19 22.07 20.91
N ILE A 154 -7.52 20.78 20.91
CA ILE A 154 -7.29 19.88 19.77
C ILE A 154 -8.58 19.78 18.95
N ALA A 155 -8.49 20.03 17.65
CA ALA A 155 -9.54 19.77 16.69
C ALA A 155 -9.26 18.47 15.93
N ALA A 156 -10.23 17.59 15.79
CA ALA A 156 -10.15 16.40 14.97
C ALA A 156 -11.38 16.29 14.05
N ARG A 157 -11.27 15.49 12.98
CA ARG A 157 -12.37 15.22 12.04
C ARG A 157 -12.51 13.73 11.76
N GLY A 158 -13.65 13.35 11.19
CA GLY A 158 -13.91 11.98 10.74
C GLY A 158 -13.80 10.96 11.88
N ARG A 159 -13.10 9.86 11.63
CA ARG A 159 -12.90 8.76 12.59
C ARG A 159 -12.20 9.22 13.87
N LEU A 160 -11.19 10.08 13.77
CA LEU A 160 -10.48 10.59 14.95
C LEU A 160 -11.42 11.37 15.89
N ALA A 161 -12.35 12.17 15.35
CA ALA A 161 -13.35 12.87 16.17
C ALA A 161 -14.37 11.93 16.82
N GLN A 162 -14.66 10.78 16.19
CA GLN A 162 -15.54 9.75 16.76
C GLN A 162 -14.86 9.00 17.91
N LEU A 163 -13.56 8.72 17.76
CA LEU A 163 -12.74 8.07 18.80
C LEU A 163 -12.38 9.03 19.94
N HIS A 164 -12.25 10.33 19.63
CA HIS A 164 -11.94 11.40 20.57
C HIS A 164 -13.02 12.49 20.53
N PRO A 165 -14.21 12.26 21.13
CA PRO A 165 -15.25 13.27 21.19
C PRO A 165 -14.79 14.59 21.84
N GLU A 166 -13.83 14.53 22.75
CA GLU A 166 -13.18 15.67 23.40
C GLU A 166 -12.35 16.54 22.46
N TRP A 167 -11.98 16.04 21.27
CA TRP A 167 -11.29 16.80 20.22
C TRP A 167 -12.24 17.42 19.18
N SER A 168 -13.55 17.40 19.45
CA SER A 168 -14.57 17.94 18.55
C SER A 168 -14.79 19.44 18.74
N VAL A 169 -13.78 20.27 18.45
CA VAL A 169 -13.92 21.73 18.44
C VAL A 169 -14.61 22.16 17.14
N ARG A 170 -15.71 22.93 17.23
CA ARG A 170 -16.55 23.32 16.08
C ARG A 170 -16.32 24.75 15.58
N ASP A 171 -15.58 25.58 16.31
CA ASP A 171 -15.34 27.00 16.00
C ASP A 171 -13.85 27.28 15.71
N ALA A 172 -13.50 28.52 15.33
CA ALA A 172 -12.12 28.95 15.05
C ALA A 172 -11.17 28.97 16.28
N ASP A 173 -11.67 28.60 17.46
CA ASP A 173 -10.95 28.59 18.73
C ASP A 173 -10.25 27.24 18.99
N TRP A 174 -9.36 26.85 18.07
CA TRP A 174 -8.53 25.65 18.18
C TRP A 174 -7.04 26.02 18.11
N ASP A 175 -6.19 25.26 18.79
CA ASP A 175 -4.74 25.46 18.78
C ASP A 175 -4.04 24.59 17.74
N VAL A 176 -4.56 23.38 17.56
CA VAL A 176 -3.99 22.36 16.68
C VAL A 176 -5.09 21.46 16.09
N GLU A 177 -4.90 21.03 14.86
CA GLU A 177 -5.78 20.11 14.15
C GLU A 177 -5.06 18.79 13.90
N VAL A 178 -5.77 17.69 14.11
CA VAL A 178 -5.33 16.33 13.79
C VAL A 178 -6.18 15.79 12.65
N ALA A 179 -5.50 15.35 11.58
CA ALA A 179 -6.13 14.78 10.41
C ALA A 179 -5.56 13.38 10.12
N GLU A 180 -6.44 12.50 9.64
CA GLU A 180 -6.07 11.18 9.16
C GLU A 180 -6.04 11.19 7.62
N VAL A 181 -4.96 10.69 7.02
CA VAL A 181 -4.82 10.53 5.56
C VAL A 181 -4.56 9.06 5.26
N ASP A 182 -5.51 8.40 4.60
CA ASP A 182 -5.39 6.99 4.21
C ASP A 182 -4.24 6.80 3.22
N ALA A 183 -3.32 5.88 3.53
CA ALA A 183 -2.12 5.69 2.74
C ALA A 183 -2.41 5.01 1.39
N ALA A 184 -3.37 4.09 1.34
CA ALA A 184 -3.76 3.42 0.11
C ALA A 184 -4.43 4.40 -0.86
N GLU A 185 -5.29 5.29 -0.36
CA GLU A 185 -5.90 6.34 -1.17
C GLU A 185 -4.88 7.42 -1.60
N LEU A 186 -3.89 7.74 -0.77
CA LEU A 186 -2.80 8.62 -1.14
C LEU A 186 -2.04 8.08 -2.37
N VAL A 187 -1.71 6.79 -2.37
CA VAL A 187 -1.10 6.11 -3.54
C VAL A 187 -2.06 6.10 -4.72
N ALA A 188 -3.30 5.64 -4.52
CA ALA A 188 -4.30 5.51 -5.58
C ALA A 188 -4.57 6.85 -6.29
N SER A 189 -4.62 7.97 -5.56
CA SER A 189 -4.84 9.31 -6.12
C SER A 189 -3.72 9.80 -7.05
N ALA A 190 -2.53 9.22 -6.92
CA ALA A 190 -1.36 9.54 -7.72
C ALA A 190 -1.05 8.48 -8.80
N MET A 191 -1.81 7.38 -8.82
CA MET A 191 -1.77 6.39 -9.90
C MET A 191 -2.62 6.89 -11.08
N PHE A 192 -2.02 6.93 -12.26
CA PHE A 192 -2.76 7.19 -13.50
C PHE A 192 -2.78 5.93 -14.35
N SER A 193 -3.97 5.57 -14.85
CA SER A 193 -4.14 4.45 -15.76
C SER A 193 -4.04 4.95 -17.19
N MET A 194 -2.95 4.61 -17.88
CA MET A 194 -2.89 4.66 -19.35
C MET A 194 -2.41 3.30 -19.85
N ASN A 195 -3.22 2.62 -20.68
CA ASN A 195 -2.88 1.39 -21.40
C ASN A 195 -2.05 0.36 -20.61
N GLY A 196 -2.55 -0.09 -19.45
CA GLY A 196 -1.93 -1.22 -18.72
C GLY A 196 -1.24 -0.89 -17.39
N TRP A 197 -1.76 0.09 -16.64
CA TRP A 197 -1.35 0.36 -15.25
C TRP A 197 0.14 0.68 -15.09
N LEU A 198 0.64 1.68 -15.83
CA LEU A 198 1.97 2.24 -15.60
C LEU A 198 1.87 3.35 -14.54
N ALA A 199 1.86 2.94 -13.28
CA ALA A 199 2.08 3.88 -12.19
C ALA A 199 3.53 4.38 -12.23
N PRO A 200 3.79 5.68 -12.02
CA PRO A 200 5.15 6.17 -11.94
C PRO A 200 5.95 5.43 -10.87
N PRO A 201 7.25 5.18 -11.10
CA PRO A 201 8.05 4.30 -10.23
C PRO A 201 8.18 4.82 -8.80
N TRP A 202 8.00 6.12 -8.58
CA TRP A 202 8.13 6.77 -7.27
C TRP A 202 6.84 6.81 -6.44
N VAL A 203 5.68 6.38 -6.95
CA VAL A 203 4.38 6.64 -6.25
C VAL A 203 4.29 5.95 -4.89
N ARG A 204 5.10 4.91 -4.71
CA ARG A 204 5.20 4.09 -3.49
C ARG A 204 6.37 4.49 -2.59
N THR A 205 7.20 5.47 -2.97
CA THR A 205 8.33 5.91 -2.13
C THR A 205 7.86 6.81 -0.99
N GLY A 206 8.52 6.72 0.14
CA GLY A 206 8.21 7.56 1.30
C GLY A 206 8.51 9.03 1.04
N TRP A 207 9.57 9.36 0.30
CA TRP A 207 9.86 10.76 -0.05
C TRP A 207 8.74 11.41 -0.87
N PHE A 208 8.10 10.66 -1.79
CA PHE A 208 7.02 11.19 -2.62
C PHE A 208 5.77 11.41 -1.78
N GLN A 209 5.44 10.47 -0.89
CA GLN A 209 4.35 10.63 0.05
C GLN A 209 4.60 11.78 1.02
N ALA A 210 5.84 11.97 1.49
CA ALA A 210 6.24 13.13 2.29
C ALA A 210 5.96 14.45 1.56
N GLU A 211 6.31 14.55 0.28
CA GLU A 211 6.03 15.73 -0.56
C GLU A 211 4.53 15.99 -0.65
N ARG A 212 3.73 14.95 -0.93
CA ARG A 212 2.27 15.06 -1.02
C ARG A 212 1.62 15.48 0.30
N LEU A 213 2.17 15.07 1.44
CA LEU A 213 1.64 15.35 2.77
C LEU A 213 2.04 16.73 3.31
N LEU A 214 3.25 17.22 3.00
CA LEU A 214 3.88 18.34 3.71
C LEU A 214 4.28 19.53 2.83
N ALA A 215 4.27 19.42 1.49
CA ALA A 215 4.75 20.51 0.62
C ALA A 215 3.94 21.81 0.74
N ASP A 216 2.66 21.72 1.09
CA ASP A 216 1.77 22.86 1.33
C ASP A 216 2.09 23.66 2.61
N ASN A 217 2.96 23.14 3.50
CA ASN A 217 3.37 23.83 4.71
C ASN A 217 4.52 24.84 4.47
N ALA A 218 5.25 24.71 3.35
CA ALA A 218 6.30 25.66 3.02
C ALA A 218 5.67 26.98 2.56
N SER A 219 5.90 28.04 3.34
CA SER A 219 5.45 29.41 3.01
C SER A 219 6.58 30.32 2.53
N GLU A 220 7.83 29.97 2.84
CA GLU A 220 9.02 30.73 2.41
C GLU A 220 9.33 30.46 0.92
N PRO A 221 9.41 31.50 0.06
CA PRO A 221 9.57 31.33 -1.39
C PRO A 221 10.78 30.45 -1.77
N ASP A 222 11.93 30.67 -1.15
CA ASP A 222 13.17 29.92 -1.46
C ASP A 222 13.04 28.44 -1.08
N ARG A 223 12.40 28.15 0.06
CA ARG A 223 12.15 26.77 0.52
C ARG A 223 11.17 26.07 -0.41
N MET A 224 10.09 26.75 -0.81
CA MET A 224 9.12 26.22 -1.78
C MET A 224 9.79 25.90 -3.12
N GLN A 225 10.60 26.82 -3.63
CA GLN A 225 11.31 26.62 -4.90
C GLN A 225 12.27 25.43 -4.80
N ARG A 226 12.99 25.28 -3.68
CA ARG A 226 13.91 24.16 -3.49
C ARG A 226 13.17 22.82 -3.40
N ILE A 227 12.10 22.73 -2.62
CA ILE A 227 11.23 21.55 -2.52
C ILE A 227 10.74 21.14 -3.91
N GLN A 228 10.23 22.09 -4.70
CA GLN A 228 9.74 21.82 -6.04
C GLN A 228 10.85 21.35 -6.98
N SER A 229 12.02 21.99 -6.94
CA SER A 229 13.19 21.62 -7.74
C SER A 229 13.65 20.20 -7.43
N ASP A 230 13.88 19.87 -6.16
CA ASP A 230 14.40 18.55 -5.75
C ASP A 230 13.37 17.45 -6.05
N ALA A 231 12.09 17.70 -5.80
CA ALA A 231 11.02 16.77 -6.17
C ALA A 231 10.92 16.55 -7.69
N GLN A 232 11.09 17.59 -8.51
CA GLN A 232 11.08 17.45 -9.98
C GLN A 232 12.29 16.64 -10.48
N ARG A 233 13.48 16.88 -9.92
CA ARG A 233 14.68 16.10 -10.24
C ARG A 233 14.47 14.61 -9.93
N LEU A 234 13.92 14.29 -8.76
CA LEU A 234 13.60 12.91 -8.39
C LEU A 234 12.55 12.30 -9.34
N LYS A 235 11.49 13.05 -9.68
CA LYS A 235 10.42 12.59 -10.57
C LYS A 235 10.91 12.30 -11.99
N ARG A 236 11.92 13.03 -12.48
CA ARG A 236 12.51 12.89 -13.82
C ARG A 236 13.68 11.91 -13.88
N GLY A 237 14.23 11.52 -12.74
CA GLY A 237 15.45 10.73 -12.69
C GLY A 237 16.71 11.56 -12.99
N ASP A 238 16.70 12.86 -12.71
CA ASP A 238 17.79 13.80 -12.99
C ASP A 238 18.91 13.71 -11.93
N TYR A 239 19.49 12.52 -11.83
CA TYR A 239 20.63 12.17 -10.99
C TYR A 239 21.49 11.10 -11.68
N THR A 240 22.78 11.08 -11.37
CA THR A 240 23.78 10.25 -12.05
C THR A 240 24.15 8.99 -11.28
N SER A 241 23.77 8.89 -9.99
CA SER A 241 24.12 7.77 -9.13
C SER A 241 23.06 7.50 -8.06
N LEU A 242 23.13 6.31 -7.47
CA LEU A 242 22.30 5.93 -6.32
C LEU A 242 22.57 6.84 -5.11
N VAL A 243 23.83 7.20 -4.86
CA VAL A 243 24.21 8.08 -3.74
C VAL A 243 23.62 9.47 -3.92
N GLU A 244 23.69 10.02 -5.14
CA GLU A 244 23.06 11.32 -5.45
C GLU A 244 21.55 11.27 -5.23
N ARG A 245 20.88 10.21 -5.71
CA ARG A 245 19.43 10.01 -5.48
C ARG A 245 19.10 10.01 -3.98
N ILE A 246 19.79 9.18 -3.19
CA ILE A 246 19.55 9.05 -1.75
C ILE A 246 19.74 10.39 -1.04
N ASN A 247 20.80 11.13 -1.36
CA ASN A 247 21.04 12.44 -0.76
C ASN A 247 19.93 13.43 -1.13
N LEU A 248 19.49 13.43 -2.39
CA LEU A 248 18.40 14.29 -2.85
C LEU A 248 17.07 13.97 -2.16
N GLU A 249 16.75 12.68 -1.98
CA GLU A 249 15.57 12.21 -1.22
C GLU A 249 15.64 12.70 0.25
N ARG A 250 16.80 12.52 0.89
CA ARG A 250 17.03 12.96 2.29
C ARG A 250 16.97 14.47 2.45
N GLU A 251 17.56 15.23 1.52
CA GLU A 251 17.51 16.70 1.50
C GLU A 251 16.07 17.20 1.35
N LEU A 252 15.32 16.64 0.39
CA LEU A 252 13.91 16.98 0.18
C LEU A 252 13.08 16.73 1.44
N VAL A 253 13.19 15.55 2.06
CA VAL A 253 12.40 15.24 3.26
C VAL A 253 12.83 16.11 4.43
N SER A 254 14.13 16.40 4.58
CA SER A 254 14.62 17.34 5.61
C SER A 254 14.05 18.75 5.42
N LEU A 255 13.96 19.22 4.17
CA LEU A 255 13.31 20.48 3.83
C LEU A 255 11.81 20.45 4.13
N LEU A 256 11.11 19.33 3.95
CA LEU A 256 9.69 19.21 4.27
C LEU A 256 9.45 19.20 5.79
N THR A 257 10.32 18.54 6.57
CA THR A 257 10.18 18.37 8.03
C THR A 257 10.91 19.40 8.88
N ALA A 258 11.45 20.47 8.28
CA ALA A 258 12.24 21.46 8.99
C ALA A 258 11.44 22.24 10.07
N ASP A 259 10.12 22.34 9.92
CA ASP A 259 9.22 23.10 10.79
C ASP A 259 8.15 22.19 11.43
N CYS A 260 7.67 22.57 12.62
CA CYS A 260 6.68 21.82 13.41
C CYS A 260 5.22 22.28 13.19
N ARG A 261 4.97 23.32 12.37
CA ARG A 261 3.60 23.81 12.12
C ARG A 261 2.71 22.81 11.39
N LYS A 262 3.28 21.92 10.58
CA LYS A 262 2.59 20.76 10.02
C LYS A 262 3.56 19.59 10.02
N ILE A 263 3.24 18.52 10.74
CA ILE A 263 4.06 17.32 10.83
C ILE A 263 3.23 16.07 10.56
N VAL A 264 3.90 15.01 10.13
CA VAL A 264 3.42 13.65 10.36
C VAL A 264 3.78 13.31 11.81
N ALA A 265 2.80 12.99 12.63
CA ALA A 265 3.01 12.55 14.03
C ALA A 265 3.29 11.05 14.13
N GLY A 266 2.80 10.29 13.17
CA GLY A 266 2.87 8.84 13.17
C GLY A 266 1.92 8.25 12.15
N TYR A 267 1.60 6.98 12.34
CA TYR A 267 0.72 6.24 11.45
C TYR A 267 -0.12 5.21 12.21
N THR A 268 -1.18 4.74 11.55
CA THR A 268 -1.96 3.57 11.99
C THR A 268 -1.58 2.35 11.16
N ILE A 269 -1.81 1.16 11.72
CA ILE A 269 -1.61 -0.11 11.01
C ILE A 269 -2.96 -0.62 10.53
N LYS A 270 -3.07 -0.94 9.24
CA LYS A 270 -4.24 -1.63 8.69
C LYS A 270 -4.02 -3.14 8.81
N ARG A 271 -4.97 -3.80 9.47
CA ARG A 271 -5.01 -5.26 9.64
C ARG A 271 -6.14 -5.84 8.79
N GLU A 272 -5.77 -6.60 7.78
CA GLU A 272 -6.70 -7.35 6.92
C GLU A 272 -6.57 -8.83 7.26
N TYR A 273 -7.69 -9.55 7.28
CA TYR A 273 -7.74 -10.90 7.84
C TYR A 273 -7.99 -11.95 6.77
N VAL A 274 -7.29 -13.07 6.90
CA VAL A 274 -7.40 -14.23 6.01
C VAL A 274 -7.73 -15.49 6.79
N ASN A 275 -8.56 -16.34 6.21
CA ASN A 275 -8.78 -17.70 6.69
C ASN A 275 -7.66 -18.60 6.14
N VAL A 276 -6.99 -19.32 7.04
CA VAL A 276 -5.90 -20.26 6.79
C VAL A 276 -6.20 -21.66 7.31
N GLU A 277 -7.48 -22.04 7.45
CA GLU A 277 -7.94 -23.39 7.81
C GLU A 277 -7.42 -24.45 6.80
N PHE A 278 -7.37 -25.72 7.19
CA PHE A 278 -6.66 -26.78 6.45
C PHE A 278 -7.24 -27.14 5.06
N SER A 279 -8.57 -27.12 4.86
CA SER A 279 -9.19 -27.45 3.57
C SER A 279 -9.39 -26.20 2.69
N ALA A 280 -10.32 -25.31 3.05
CA ALA A 280 -10.71 -24.20 2.18
C ALA A 280 -9.84 -22.92 2.31
N GLY A 281 -8.79 -22.96 3.14
CA GLY A 281 -8.02 -21.79 3.53
C GLY A 281 -6.90 -21.38 2.56
N ILE A 282 -6.32 -20.23 2.83
CA ILE A 282 -5.15 -19.69 2.14
C ILE A 282 -3.89 -20.42 2.62
N GLU A 283 -3.09 -20.91 1.67
CA GLU A 283 -1.77 -21.51 1.91
C GLU A 283 -0.67 -20.45 1.86
N ASN A 284 -0.70 -19.57 0.86
CA ASN A 284 0.33 -18.55 0.63
C ASN A 284 -0.25 -17.31 -0.05
N ILE A 285 0.28 -16.14 0.29
CA ILE A 285 -0.09 -14.83 -0.26
C ILE A 285 1.12 -13.90 -0.30
N GLY A 286 1.20 -13.08 -1.34
CA GLY A 286 1.87 -11.80 -1.32
C GLY A 286 0.88 -10.68 -1.00
N TYR A 287 1.35 -9.60 -0.39
CA TYR A 287 0.55 -8.42 -0.10
C TYR A 287 1.40 -7.16 -0.23
N ASP A 288 0.75 -6.02 -0.39
CA ASP A 288 1.41 -4.73 -0.55
C ASP A 288 1.57 -4.04 0.82
N SER A 289 2.75 -3.52 1.12
CA SER A 289 3.01 -2.83 2.40
C SER A 289 2.19 -1.55 2.62
N LEU A 290 1.60 -0.97 1.56
CA LEU A 290 0.79 0.25 1.58
C LEU A 290 -0.69 -0.05 1.32
N ALA A 291 -1.00 -0.86 0.30
CA ALA A 291 -2.38 -1.19 -0.08
C ALA A 291 -2.92 -2.47 0.58
N GLY A 292 -2.05 -3.28 1.20
CA GLY A 292 -2.43 -4.54 1.84
C GLY A 292 -2.90 -5.58 0.81
N LEU A 293 -4.02 -6.23 1.10
CA LEU A 293 -4.71 -7.17 0.22
C LEU A 293 -5.45 -6.48 -0.93
N HIS A 294 -5.69 -5.16 -0.85
CA HIS A 294 -6.30 -4.39 -1.93
C HIS A 294 -5.29 -4.04 -3.03
N SER A 295 -4.59 -5.05 -3.53
CA SER A 295 -3.47 -4.89 -4.45
C SER A 295 -3.44 -6.02 -5.47
N PRO A 296 -2.99 -5.77 -6.72
CA PRO A 296 -2.86 -6.82 -7.70
C PRO A 296 -1.87 -7.91 -7.27
N ILE A 297 -0.87 -7.62 -6.41
CA ILE A 297 0.06 -8.66 -5.93
C ILE A 297 -0.67 -9.78 -5.17
N PHE A 298 -1.69 -9.44 -4.37
CA PHE A 298 -2.47 -10.42 -3.62
C PHE A 298 -3.24 -11.36 -4.56
N ILE A 299 -4.02 -10.79 -5.47
CA ILE A 299 -4.82 -11.57 -6.43
C ILE A 299 -3.96 -12.49 -7.29
N ARG A 300 -2.70 -12.11 -7.59
CA ARG A 300 -1.79 -12.90 -8.43
C ARG A 300 -1.05 -14.01 -7.70
N THR A 301 -0.97 -13.93 -6.38
CA THR A 301 -0.11 -14.81 -5.57
C THR A 301 -0.88 -15.63 -4.55
N VAL A 302 -2.18 -15.37 -4.38
CA VAL A 302 -3.04 -16.12 -3.46
C VAL A 302 -3.17 -17.58 -3.89
N LYS A 303 -2.64 -18.46 -3.04
CA LYS A 303 -2.72 -19.91 -3.19
C LYS A 303 -3.73 -20.48 -2.20
N LEU A 304 -4.71 -21.22 -2.69
CA LEU A 304 -5.67 -21.97 -1.88
C LEU A 304 -5.13 -23.37 -1.60
N LYS A 305 -5.45 -23.93 -0.43
CA LYS A 305 -5.02 -25.29 -0.05
C LYS A 305 -5.82 -26.38 -0.77
N ASP A 306 -7.12 -26.18 -0.90
CA ASP A 306 -7.97 -27.03 -1.72
C ASP A 306 -7.63 -26.80 -3.21
N PHE A 307 -7.28 -27.89 -3.88
CA PHE A 307 -7.02 -28.07 -5.31
C PHE A 307 -5.56 -27.94 -5.80
N PRO A 308 -5.07 -28.93 -6.59
CA PRO A 308 -3.80 -28.82 -7.29
C PRO A 308 -3.78 -27.71 -8.36
N TRP A 309 -4.94 -27.19 -8.75
CA TRP A 309 -5.12 -26.36 -9.95
C TRP A 309 -5.75 -24.98 -9.66
N ASN A 310 -5.86 -24.53 -8.40
CA ASN A 310 -6.46 -23.26 -7.96
C ASN A 310 -8.01 -23.26 -7.92
N GLY A 311 -8.58 -23.29 -6.71
CA GLY A 311 -10.03 -23.36 -6.46
C GLY A 311 -10.79 -22.03 -6.61
N TRP A 312 -11.85 -21.88 -5.81
CA TRP A 312 -12.71 -20.69 -5.75
C TRP A 312 -12.27 -19.75 -4.64
N LEU A 313 -11.91 -18.52 -4.99
CA LEU A 313 -11.55 -17.47 -4.04
C LEU A 313 -12.76 -16.57 -3.78
N ALA A 314 -13.29 -16.57 -2.56
CA ALA A 314 -14.32 -15.65 -2.11
C ALA A 314 -13.72 -14.55 -1.23
N LEU A 315 -13.96 -13.30 -1.60
CA LEU A 315 -13.44 -12.09 -0.96
C LEU A 315 -14.58 -11.23 -0.42
N GLY A 316 -14.44 -10.77 0.82
CA GLY A 316 -15.25 -9.69 1.38
C GLY A 316 -14.53 -8.35 1.27
N ILE A 317 -15.25 -7.26 0.97
CA ILE A 317 -14.72 -5.89 1.02
C ILE A 317 -15.70 -4.92 1.68
N ASP A 318 -15.19 -3.95 2.44
CA ASP A 318 -15.98 -2.91 3.13
C ASP A 318 -16.54 -1.79 2.22
N ALA A 319 -16.63 -2.05 0.91
CA ALA A 319 -16.96 -1.05 -0.09
C ALA A 319 -18.05 -1.53 -1.02
N ASN A 320 -19.06 -0.68 -1.20
CA ASN A 320 -20.08 -0.88 -2.23
C ASN A 320 -19.56 -0.40 -3.60
N PRO A 321 -19.95 -1.08 -4.70
CA PRO A 321 -19.67 -0.60 -6.04
C PRO A 321 -20.38 0.75 -6.27
N ALA A 322 -19.60 1.78 -6.60
CA ALA A 322 -20.11 3.15 -6.71
C ALA A 322 -19.70 3.87 -8.00
N ALA A 323 -18.60 3.47 -8.65
CA ALA A 323 -18.17 4.06 -9.91
C ALA A 323 -18.57 3.17 -11.09
N ALA A 324 -19.04 3.80 -12.17
CA ALA A 324 -19.20 3.12 -13.45
C ALA A 324 -17.82 2.79 -14.04
N TRP A 325 -17.77 1.73 -14.87
CA TRP A 325 -16.55 1.41 -15.61
C TRP A 325 -16.19 2.52 -16.59
N ASN A 326 -14.93 2.98 -16.52
CA ASN A 326 -14.35 3.93 -17.46
C ASN A 326 -13.20 3.26 -18.24
N PRO A 327 -13.22 3.25 -19.59
CA PRO A 327 -12.16 2.63 -20.40
C PRO A 327 -10.78 3.29 -20.25
N ILE A 328 -10.74 4.55 -19.85
CA ILE A 328 -9.50 5.34 -19.69
C ILE A 328 -9.08 5.34 -18.22
N GLY A 329 -9.99 5.73 -17.32
CA GLY A 329 -9.70 5.88 -15.88
C GLY A 329 -9.79 4.59 -15.08
N GLY A 330 -10.31 3.51 -15.65
CA GLY A 330 -10.70 2.31 -14.89
C GLY A 330 -11.88 2.58 -13.96
N MET A 331 -12.13 1.66 -13.05
CA MET A 331 -13.05 1.91 -11.93
C MET A 331 -12.27 2.53 -10.78
N THR A 332 -12.81 3.59 -10.19
CA THR A 332 -12.08 4.41 -9.21
C THR A 332 -12.51 4.14 -7.77
N ASP A 333 -13.69 3.56 -7.54
CA ASP A 333 -14.11 3.15 -6.21
C ASP A 333 -13.37 1.89 -5.72
N PRO A 334 -13.28 1.63 -4.41
CA PRO A 334 -12.48 0.53 -3.90
C PRO A 334 -12.91 -0.85 -4.42
N PHE A 335 -14.22 -1.12 -4.50
CA PHE A 335 -14.75 -2.38 -5.04
C PHE A 335 -14.34 -2.54 -6.51
N GLY A 336 -14.59 -1.50 -7.31
CA GLY A 336 -14.25 -1.48 -8.72
C GLY A 336 -12.75 -1.63 -8.99
N ARG A 337 -11.88 -1.04 -8.16
CA ARG A 337 -10.42 -1.23 -8.26
C ARG A 337 -10.02 -2.70 -8.01
N LEU A 338 -10.60 -3.33 -6.99
CA LEU A 338 -10.33 -4.74 -6.68
C LEU A 338 -10.78 -5.65 -7.83
N MET A 339 -12.00 -5.41 -8.36
CA MET A 339 -12.50 -6.10 -9.54
C MET A 339 -11.57 -5.88 -10.75
N GLY A 340 -11.08 -4.66 -10.94
CA GLY A 340 -10.10 -4.32 -11.97
C GLY A 340 -8.79 -5.11 -11.86
N PHE A 341 -8.29 -5.37 -10.64
CA PHE A 341 -7.11 -6.21 -10.42
C PHE A 341 -7.37 -7.70 -10.71
N ALA A 342 -8.60 -8.16 -10.49
CA ALA A 342 -9.04 -9.53 -10.75
C ALA A 342 -9.31 -9.83 -12.24
N VAL A 343 -9.82 -8.88 -13.01
CA VAL A 343 -10.08 -9.09 -14.45
C VAL A 343 -8.96 -8.58 -15.35
N GLY A 344 -8.16 -7.62 -14.86
CA GLY A 344 -7.03 -7.07 -15.60
C GLY A 344 -5.87 -8.04 -15.72
N ASP A 345 -4.79 -7.61 -16.38
CA ASP A 345 -3.49 -8.30 -16.35
C ASP A 345 -2.40 -7.24 -16.37
N PRO A 346 -2.07 -6.62 -15.22
CA PRO A 346 -1.13 -5.52 -15.18
C PRO A 346 0.27 -6.02 -15.58
N ALA A 347 1.02 -5.24 -16.36
CA ALA A 347 2.37 -5.63 -16.74
C ALA A 347 3.31 -5.70 -15.52
N LEU A 348 3.02 -4.87 -14.51
CA LEU A 348 3.79 -4.72 -13.29
C LEU A 348 2.92 -4.99 -12.06
N LEU A 349 3.51 -5.65 -11.06
CA LEU A 349 2.95 -5.78 -9.72
C LEU A 349 3.76 -4.94 -8.74
N PRO A 350 3.13 -4.42 -7.69
CA PRO A 350 3.88 -3.80 -6.61
C PRO A 350 4.77 -4.86 -5.94
N SER A 351 6.03 -4.49 -5.70
CA SER A 351 6.92 -5.32 -4.88
C SER A 351 6.41 -5.33 -3.43
N PRO A 352 6.27 -6.50 -2.76
CA PRO A 352 5.69 -6.62 -1.42
C PRO A 352 6.35 -5.78 -0.32
N TYR A 353 7.66 -5.52 -0.42
CA TYR A 353 8.45 -4.83 0.62
C TYR A 353 9.39 -3.76 0.09
N GLU A 354 9.30 -3.41 -1.20
CA GLU A 354 10.11 -2.37 -1.80
C GLU A 354 9.24 -1.26 -2.40
N ALA A 355 9.84 -0.08 -2.57
CA ALA A 355 9.19 1.04 -3.24
C ALA A 355 8.99 0.80 -4.76
N GLY A 356 9.52 -0.30 -5.30
CA GLY A 356 9.55 -0.61 -6.72
C GLY A 356 8.38 -1.43 -7.24
N TRP A 357 8.49 -1.79 -8.51
CA TRP A 357 7.55 -2.62 -9.25
C TRP A 357 8.28 -3.85 -9.78
N MET A 358 7.62 -5.00 -9.77
CA MET A 358 8.13 -6.25 -10.34
C MET A 358 7.32 -6.64 -11.57
N LEU A 359 7.94 -7.35 -12.52
CA LEU A 359 7.22 -7.87 -13.67
C LEU A 359 6.19 -8.91 -13.21
N ASN A 360 4.94 -8.78 -13.68
CA ASN A 360 3.88 -9.75 -13.41
C ASN A 360 4.17 -11.11 -14.08
N ARG A 361 4.89 -11.09 -15.21
CA ARG A 361 5.32 -12.30 -15.92
C ARG A 361 6.84 -12.33 -16.00
N ILE A 362 7.42 -13.50 -15.75
CA ILE A 362 8.82 -13.74 -16.09
C ILE A 362 8.93 -13.66 -17.61
N SER A 363 9.50 -12.57 -18.11
CA SER A 363 9.95 -12.50 -19.49
C SER A 363 11.39 -13.00 -19.53
N ASP A 364 11.72 -13.87 -20.48
CA ASP A 364 13.09 -14.09 -20.91
C ASP A 364 13.59 -12.76 -21.50
N LEU A 365 14.09 -11.87 -20.65
CA LEU A 365 14.83 -10.71 -21.13
C LEU A 365 16.09 -11.28 -21.79
N PRO A 366 16.33 -11.01 -23.09
CA PRO A 366 17.60 -11.38 -23.68
C PRO A 366 18.71 -10.78 -22.83
N ALA A 367 19.74 -11.57 -22.51
CA ALA A 367 20.95 -11.04 -21.90
C ALA A 367 21.40 -9.84 -22.76
N GLY A 368 21.47 -8.67 -22.13
CA GLY A 368 21.61 -7.38 -22.80
C GLY A 368 22.73 -7.35 -23.83
N ARG A 369 22.50 -6.57 -24.89
CA ARG A 369 23.57 -5.98 -25.68
C ARG A 369 24.04 -4.69 -25.04
#